data_AF-A0A0M3QD19-F1
#
_entry.id   AF-A0A0M3QD19-F1
#
_cell.length_a   1.000
_cell.length_b   1.000
_cell.length_c   1.000
_cell.angle_alpha   90.00
_cell.angle_beta   90.00
_cell.angle_gamma   90.00
#
_symmetry.space_group_name_H-M   'P 1'
#
loop_
_entity.id
_entity.type
_entity.pdbx_description
1 polymer ?
#
loop_
_entity_poly.entity_id
_entity_poly.type
_entity_poly.pdbx_seq_one_letter_code
_entity_poly.pdbx_strand_id
1 'polypeptide(L)'
;MIRALTIPLAFALLLATGAPAAARGDRDRDQAHLREAAAQGQVIPLGRLIAEVRSRPPYNDMTYLGGPQFDARRMIYALKFMDGSQVVVVYVDARTGRIVGRKP
;
A
#
# COMPACT_ATOMS: atom_id res chain seq x y z
N MET A 1 -54.48 -33.18 -24.64
CA MET A 1 -53.65 -34.21 -23.98
C MET A 1 -52.31 -34.26 -24.69
N ILE A 2 -51.21 -34.02 -23.97
CA ILE A 2 -49.85 -34.61 -24.09
C ILE A 2 -48.97 -33.71 -23.20
N ARG A 3 -48.45 -34.32 -22.13
CA ARG A 3 -47.57 -33.72 -21.12
C ARG A 3 -46.17 -33.58 -21.73
N ALA A 4 -45.59 -32.38 -21.66
CA ALA A 4 -44.16 -32.18 -21.90
C ALA A 4 -43.44 -32.01 -20.57
N LEU A 5 -42.37 -32.79 -20.44
CA LEU A 5 -41.62 -33.11 -19.26
C LEU A 5 -40.76 -31.92 -18.78
N THR A 6 -40.82 -31.66 -17.49
CA THR A 6 -40.02 -30.68 -16.74
C THR A 6 -38.53 -31.02 -16.76
N ILE A 7 -37.67 -30.08 -17.14
CA ILE A 7 -36.22 -30.11 -16.88
C ILE A 7 -35.87 -28.87 -16.06
N PRO A 8 -35.57 -28.99 -14.75
CA PRO A 8 -35.03 -27.87 -13.98
C PRO A 8 -33.52 -27.79 -14.21
N LEU A 9 -33.07 -26.82 -15.00
CA LEU A 9 -31.65 -26.49 -15.12
C LEU A 9 -31.22 -25.74 -13.86
N ALA A 10 -30.65 -26.47 -12.90
CA ALA A 10 -30.07 -25.94 -11.68
C ALA A 10 -28.90 -25.01 -12.01
N PHE A 11 -29.10 -23.70 -11.85
CA PHE A 11 -28.04 -22.71 -11.94
C PHE A 11 -27.38 -22.56 -10.56
N ALA A 12 -26.41 -23.43 -10.28
CA ALA A 12 -25.53 -23.29 -9.14
C ALA A 12 -24.51 -22.18 -9.43
N LEU A 13 -24.83 -20.94 -9.07
CA LEU A 13 -23.84 -19.87 -9.06
C LEU A 13 -22.93 -20.06 -7.85
N LEU A 14 -21.75 -20.60 -8.11
CA LEU A 14 -20.64 -20.71 -7.17
C LEU A 14 -20.36 -19.34 -6.52
N LEU A 15 -20.46 -19.31 -5.19
CA LEU A 15 -19.88 -18.30 -4.34
C LEU A 15 -18.35 -18.30 -4.52
N ALA A 16 -17.84 -17.48 -5.44
CA ALA A 16 -16.41 -17.15 -5.49
C ALA A 16 -16.09 -16.07 -4.45
N THR A 17 -16.14 -16.44 -3.17
CA THR A 17 -15.53 -15.64 -2.08
C THR A 17 -14.02 -15.82 -2.11
N GLY A 18 -13.37 -15.27 -3.15
CA GLY A 18 -11.92 -15.17 -3.22
C GLY A 18 -11.41 -14.17 -2.17
N ALA A 19 -11.00 -14.69 -1.01
CA ALA A 19 -10.47 -13.89 0.10
C ALA A 19 -9.07 -13.32 -0.25
N PRO A 20 -8.87 -11.99 -0.27
CA PRO A 20 -7.54 -11.42 -0.34
C PRO A 20 -7.03 -11.19 1.10
N ALA A 21 -6.85 -12.26 1.89
CA ALA A 21 -6.43 -12.13 3.29
C ALA A 21 -4.90 -12.26 3.49
N ALA A 22 -4.21 -13.02 2.64
CA ALA A 22 -2.78 -13.30 2.82
C ALA A 22 -1.88 -12.07 2.59
N ALA A 23 -2.20 -11.23 1.60
CA ALA A 23 -1.37 -10.07 1.23
C ALA A 23 -1.44 -8.90 2.25
N ARG A 24 -2.39 -8.92 3.18
CA ARG A 24 -2.53 -7.89 4.22
C ARG A 24 -1.72 -8.23 5.46
N GLY A 25 -1.71 -9.50 5.88
CA GLY A 25 -0.97 -9.96 7.05
C GLY A 25 0.55 -9.79 6.91
N ASP A 26 1.09 -10.04 5.73
CA ASP A 26 2.53 -9.89 5.46
C ASP A 26 2.98 -8.42 5.53
N ARG A 27 2.19 -7.52 4.91
CA ARG A 27 2.41 -6.06 4.96
C ARG A 27 2.35 -5.47 6.37
N ASP A 28 1.39 -5.92 7.18
CA ASP A 28 1.24 -5.45 8.55
C ASP A 28 2.40 -5.94 9.43
N ARG A 29 2.89 -7.16 9.19
CA ARG A 29 4.08 -7.72 9.85
C ARG A 29 5.36 -6.96 9.49
N ASP A 30 5.60 -6.69 8.21
CA ASP A 30 6.75 -5.90 7.77
C ASP A 30 6.77 -4.49 8.37
N GLN A 31 5.60 -3.84 8.45
CA GLN A 31 5.48 -2.54 9.09
C GLN A 31 5.73 -2.60 10.59
N ALA A 32 5.30 -3.66 11.29
CA ALA A 32 5.57 -3.84 12.71
C ALA A 32 7.08 -3.98 12.98
N HIS A 33 7.77 -4.82 12.22
CA HIS A 33 9.23 -4.98 12.33
C HIS A 33 10.00 -3.69 12.05
N LEU A 34 9.51 -2.85 11.13
CA LEU A 34 10.12 -1.53 10.90
C LEU A 34 9.90 -0.55 12.03
N ARG A 35 8.74 -0.58 12.69
CA ARG A 35 8.51 0.25 13.88
C ARG A 35 9.47 -0.16 15.00
N GLU A 36 9.70 -1.45 15.16
CA GLU A 36 10.69 -1.98 16.10
C GLU A 36 12.12 -1.56 15.70
N ALA A 37 12.49 -1.72 14.43
CA ALA A 37 13.80 -1.28 13.93
C ALA A 37 14.01 0.24 14.07
N ALA A 38 12.96 1.04 13.89
CA ALA A 38 12.98 2.48 14.12
C ALA A 38 13.15 2.80 15.61
N ALA A 39 12.47 2.06 16.49
CA ALA A 39 12.62 2.20 17.94
C ALA A 39 14.05 1.83 18.41
N GLN A 40 14.71 0.93 17.69
CA GLN A 40 16.11 0.55 17.88
C GLN A 40 17.12 1.49 17.17
N GLY A 41 16.66 2.53 16.48
CA GLY A 41 17.51 3.51 15.79
C GLY A 41 18.15 3.02 14.49
N GLN A 42 17.70 1.89 13.94
CA GLN A 42 18.27 1.31 12.71
C GLN A 42 17.71 1.95 11.43
N VAL A 43 16.51 2.54 11.51
CA VAL A 43 15.83 3.23 10.41
C VAL A 43 15.15 4.51 10.91
N ILE A 44 14.92 5.48 10.02
CA ILE A 44 14.19 6.68 10.38
C ILE A 44 12.72 6.33 10.59
N PRO A 45 12.07 6.77 11.69
CA PRO A 45 10.66 6.54 11.91
C PRO A 45 9.81 7.02 10.73
N LEU A 46 8.87 6.20 10.27
CA LEU A 46 8.00 6.50 9.13
C LEU A 46 7.32 7.88 9.25
N GLY A 47 6.87 8.27 10.44
CA GLY A 47 6.28 9.58 10.68
C GLY A 47 7.23 10.74 10.39
N ARG A 48 8.53 10.60 10.73
CA ARG A 48 9.58 11.58 10.42
C ARG A 48 9.82 11.66 8.91
N LEU A 49 9.88 10.52 8.23
CA LEU A 49 10.04 10.47 6.77
C LEU A 49 8.89 11.19 6.05
N ILE A 50 7.65 10.92 6.47
CA ILE A 50 6.47 11.59 5.91
C ILE A 50 6.54 13.10 6.14
N ALA A 51 6.91 13.54 7.35
CA ALA A 51 7.02 14.97 7.67
C ALA A 51 8.11 15.67 6.85
N GLU A 52 9.25 15.01 6.66
CA GLU A 52 10.38 15.53 5.89
C GLU A 52 10.07 15.61 4.39
N VAL A 53 9.36 14.63 3.83
CA VAL A 53 8.93 14.72 2.42
C VAL A 53 7.89 15.83 2.27
N ARG A 54 6.91 15.92 3.18
CA ARG A 54 5.87 16.96 3.16
C ARG A 54 6.38 18.38 3.36
N SER A 55 7.58 18.59 3.90
CA SER A 55 8.15 19.93 4.03
C SER A 55 8.93 20.37 2.79
N ARG A 56 9.18 19.48 1.82
CA ARG A 56 9.98 19.75 0.63
C ARG A 56 9.11 20.09 -0.59
N PRO A 57 9.43 21.14 -1.35
CA PRO A 57 8.85 21.33 -2.68
C PRO A 57 9.20 20.18 -3.65
N PRO A 58 8.27 19.75 -4.52
CA PRO A 58 6.88 20.21 -4.67
C PRO A 58 5.87 19.46 -3.78
N TYR A 59 6.32 18.59 -2.87
CA TYR A 59 5.46 17.69 -2.10
C TYR A 59 4.69 18.37 -0.97
N ASN A 60 5.13 19.57 -0.57
CA ASN A 60 4.44 20.43 0.40
C ASN A 60 3.06 20.90 -0.09
N ASP A 61 2.86 20.97 -1.40
CA ASP A 61 1.57 21.31 -2.01
C ASP A 61 0.70 20.07 -2.28
N MET A 62 1.25 18.86 -2.05
CA MET A 62 0.56 17.60 -2.29
C MET A 62 -0.06 17.01 -1.02
N THR A 63 -1.15 16.27 -1.18
CA THR A 63 -1.84 15.62 -0.06
C THR A 63 -1.36 14.18 0.12
N TYR A 64 -0.75 13.85 1.25
CA TYR A 64 -0.36 12.47 1.56
C TYR A 64 -1.59 11.57 1.77
N LEU A 65 -1.67 10.46 1.04
CA LEU A 65 -2.83 9.57 0.99
C LEU A 65 -2.79 8.42 2.01
N GLY A 66 -1.69 8.28 2.76
CA GLY A 66 -1.52 7.16 3.69
C GLY A 66 -1.18 5.84 2.99
N GLY A 67 -1.24 4.75 3.76
CA GLY A 67 -0.96 3.39 3.28
C GLY A 67 0.42 3.23 2.62
N PRO A 68 1.52 3.63 3.29
CA PRO A 68 2.85 3.51 2.71
C PRO A 68 3.20 2.04 2.53
N GLN A 69 3.85 1.73 1.42
CA GLN A 69 4.36 0.37 1.18
C GLN A 69 5.85 0.36 1.46
N PHE A 70 6.33 -0.72 2.05
CA PHE A 70 7.76 -0.91 2.31
C PHE A 70 8.29 -2.07 1.48
N ASP A 71 9.44 -1.84 0.84
CA ASP A 71 10.23 -2.88 0.20
C ASP A 71 11.45 -3.16 1.09
N ALA A 72 11.40 -4.27 1.83
CA ALA A 72 12.47 -4.68 2.75
C ALA A 72 13.77 -5.04 2.04
N ARG A 73 13.71 -5.51 0.79
CA ARG A 73 14.92 -5.89 0.03
C ARG A 73 15.70 -4.65 -0.37
N ARG A 74 14.99 -3.56 -0.67
CA ARG A 74 15.58 -2.29 -1.12
C ARG A 74 15.69 -1.24 -0.02
N MET A 75 15.08 -1.47 1.13
CA MET A 75 14.94 -0.50 2.23
C MET A 75 14.26 0.80 1.77
N ILE A 76 13.20 0.69 0.95
CA ILE A 76 12.51 1.85 0.37
C ILE A 76 11.06 1.89 0.85
N TYR A 77 10.62 3.08 1.26
CA TYR A 77 9.20 3.41 1.40
C TYR A 77 8.65 3.99 0.10
N ALA A 78 7.49 3.50 -0.32
CA ALA A 78 6.66 4.11 -1.35
C ALA A 78 5.52 4.88 -0.67
N LEU A 79 5.65 6.20 -0.65
CA LEU A 79 4.70 7.14 -0.07
C LEU A 79 3.78 7.66 -1.18
N LYS A 80 2.47 7.65 -0.96
CA LYS A 80 1.49 8.09 -1.96
C LYS A 80 1.02 9.51 -1.66
N PHE A 81 1.04 10.35 -2.67
CA PHE A 81 0.61 11.73 -2.62
C PHE A 81 -0.43 12.00 -3.71
N MET A 82 -1.32 12.95 -3.45
CA MET A 82 -2.25 13.49 -4.43
C MET A 82 -1.73 14.86 -4.87
N ASP A 83 -1.49 15.01 -6.16
CA ASP A 83 -1.14 16.25 -6.83
C ASP A 83 -2.30 16.62 -7.75
N GLY A 84 -3.18 17.52 -7.28
CA GLY A 84 -4.46 17.78 -7.93
C GLY A 84 -5.31 16.50 -8.05
N SER A 85 -5.46 15.99 -9.28
CA SER A 85 -6.18 14.74 -9.59
C SER A 85 -5.28 13.53 -9.86
N GLN A 86 -3.95 13.69 -9.74
CA GLN A 86 -2.97 12.65 -10.03
C GLN A 86 -2.39 12.05 -8.74
N VAL A 87 -2.21 10.72 -8.71
CA VAL A 87 -1.51 10.04 -7.61
C VAL A 87 -0.01 10.00 -7.93
N VAL A 88 0.81 10.65 -7.12
CA VAL A 88 2.27 10.56 -7.23
C VAL A 88 2.81 9.64 -6.14
N VAL A 89 3.53 8.60 -6.54
CA VAL A 89 4.27 7.71 -5.64
C VAL A 89 5.69 8.23 -5.48
N VAL A 90 6.10 8.53 -4.25
CA VAL A 90 7.43 9.01 -3.89
C VAL A 90 8.20 7.89 -3.20
N TYR A 91 9.36 7.54 -3.74
CA TYR A 91 10.23 6.51 -3.18
C TYR A 91 11.28 7.14 -2.28
N VAL A 92 11.35 6.68 -1.03
CA VAL A 92 12.22 7.25 0.02
C VAL A 92 13.06 6.15 0.65
N ASP A 93 14.35 6.39 0.77
CA ASP A 93 15.27 5.51 1.51
C ASP A 93 14.92 5.53 3.01
N ALA A 94 14.66 4.36 3.59
CA ALA A 94 14.24 4.23 4.99
C ALA A 94 15.35 4.53 6.00
N ARG A 95 16.63 4.44 5.60
CA ARG A 95 17.78 4.68 6.47
C ARG A 95 18.17 6.15 6.48
N THR A 96 18.10 6.81 5.32
CA THR A 96 18.62 8.18 5.17
C THR A 96 17.54 9.25 4.98
N GLY A 97 16.30 8.87 4.63
CA GLY A 97 15.23 9.81 4.29
C GLY A 97 15.40 10.50 2.93
N ARG A 98 16.34 10.03 2.12
CA ARG A 98 16.59 10.59 0.79
C ARG A 98 15.52 10.10 -0.18
N ILE A 99 14.97 11.02 -0.96
CA ILE A 99 14.08 10.68 -2.06
C ILE A 99 14.93 10.06 -3.18
N VAL A 100 14.61 8.82 -3.55
CA VAL A 100 15.35 8.04 -4.56
C VAL A 100 14.62 7.98 -5.90
N GLY A 101 13.37 8.44 -5.95
CA GLY A 101 12.61 8.55 -7.19
C GLY A 101 11.16 8.96 -6.94
N ARG A 102 10.44 9.21 -8.03
CA ARG A 102 8.99 9.43 -8.00
C ARG A 102 8.35 8.87 -9.27
N LYS A 103 7.08 8.50 -9.20
CA LYS A 103 6.29 8.03 -10.33
C LYS A 103 4.87 8.62 -10.26
N PRO A 104 4.34 9.19 -11.35
CA PRO A 104 2.94 9.63 -11.44
C PRO A 104 1.95 8.47 -11.61
#